data_AF-A0A8T7ELC5-F1
#
_entry.id   AF-A0A8T7ELC5-F1
#
_cell.length_a   1.000
_cell.length_b   1.000
_cell.length_c   1.000
_cell.angle_alpha   90.00
_cell.angle_beta   90.00
_cell.angle_gamma   90.00
#
_symmetry.space_group_name_H-M   'P 1'
#
loop_
_entity.id
_entity.type
_entity.pdbx_description
1 polymer ?
#
loop_
_entity_poly.entity_id
_entity_poly.type
_entity_poly.pdbx_seq_one_letter_code
_entity_poly.pdbx_strand_id
1 'polypeptide(L)'
;MSIDLEQIRSANPIEQLVGEKFALRRQGTRYVGVEHDSLVVTPQTGQYFWNSRGEYGDAFDFAGRHLLGYDNRWNNRDAAMFMEADRYLAQRAGIVIEMQADFHKSFAWAERQLVQRLHEALLNTPAALEYVTKIRGWQPATVKAARLGFMPQDKRPLLADLNLPDKWRMVISKFPSGMLVYIHLEQGRLAYLSGRSITGKQHYNSPREILGERRPYYNHLYSADAEQIALVEGQADAITFSEWGVPALAIAGMHISDDLLGQLRQHPAYSSRSTTRQKQWTRTVRLPGGLVQHHSCRVCPMV
;
A
#
# COMPACT_ATOMS: atom_id res chain seq x y z
N MET A 1 17.93 -9.16 0.61
CA MET A 1 17.62 -8.45 1.87
C MET A 1 16.30 -7.72 1.66
N SER A 2 15.31 -7.88 2.54
CA SER A 2 14.13 -7.00 2.50
C SER A 2 13.60 -6.82 3.92
N ILE A 3 14.48 -6.43 4.84
CA ILE A 3 14.09 -5.87 6.14
C ILE A 3 12.92 -4.92 5.88
N ASP A 4 11.81 -5.12 6.58
CA ASP A 4 10.63 -4.28 6.40
C ASP A 4 10.88 -2.94 7.11
N LEU A 5 11.74 -2.11 6.49
CA LEU A 5 12.19 -0.84 7.04
C LEU A 5 10.99 0.07 7.34
N GLU A 6 9.92 -0.04 6.56
CA GLU A 6 8.66 0.69 6.80
C GLU A 6 7.93 0.18 8.05
N GLN A 7 7.94 -1.14 8.32
CA GLN A 7 7.40 -1.69 9.56
C GLN A 7 8.19 -1.19 10.77
N ILE A 8 9.52 -1.20 10.68
CA ILE A 8 10.40 -0.71 11.76
C ILE A 8 10.20 0.80 11.96
N ARG A 9 10.10 1.57 10.87
CA ARG A 9 9.84 3.02 10.93
C ARG A 9 8.47 3.32 11.53
N SER A 10 7.43 2.59 11.13
CA SER A 10 6.07 2.76 11.65
C SER A 10 5.96 2.42 13.13
N ALA A 11 6.72 1.41 13.59
CA ALA A 11 6.79 1.03 15.00
C ALA A 11 7.67 1.95 15.85
N ASN A 12 8.46 2.84 15.22
CA ASN A 12 9.33 3.80 15.90
C ASN A 12 9.03 5.23 15.41
N PRO A 13 7.92 5.85 15.84
CA PRO A 13 7.59 7.22 15.48
C PRO A 13 8.71 8.19 15.88
N ILE A 14 9.10 9.06 14.94
CA ILE A 14 10.28 9.92 15.10
C ILE A 14 10.18 10.85 16.32
N GLU A 15 8.98 11.35 16.63
CA GLU A 15 8.74 12.22 17.78
C GLU A 15 8.92 11.51 19.13
N GLN A 16 8.69 10.21 19.19
CA GLN A 16 8.94 9.42 20.39
C GLN A 16 10.44 9.19 20.57
N LEU A 17 11.13 8.80 19.49
CA LEU A 17 12.59 8.60 19.50
C LEU A 17 13.35 9.88 19.89
N VAL A 18 13.00 11.01 19.28
CA VAL A 18 13.63 12.29 19.59
C VAL A 18 13.26 12.73 21.01
N GLY A 19 12.01 12.52 21.42
CA GLY A 19 11.49 12.86 22.74
C GLY A 19 12.16 12.14 23.92
N GLU A 20 12.81 11.00 23.68
CA GLU A 20 13.58 10.28 24.71
C GLU A 20 14.85 11.01 25.13
N LYS A 21 15.46 11.76 24.19
CA LYS A 21 16.74 12.43 24.42
C LYS A 21 16.57 13.93 24.61
N PHE A 22 15.57 14.52 23.95
CA PHE A 22 15.36 15.97 23.97
C PHE A 22 13.92 16.29 24.35
N ALA A 23 13.75 17.25 25.26
CA ALA A 23 12.43 17.76 25.59
C ALA A 23 11.83 18.47 24.37
N LEU A 24 10.63 18.03 23.95
CA LEU A 24 9.92 18.56 22.79
C LEU A 24 8.65 19.32 23.22
N ARG A 25 8.40 20.46 22.57
CA ARG A 25 7.14 21.20 22.68
C ARG A 25 6.39 21.14 21.37
N ARG A 26 5.09 20.82 21.42
CA ARG A 26 4.23 20.80 20.25
C ARG A 26 3.97 22.22 19.73
N GLN A 27 4.14 22.42 18.42
CA GLN A 27 3.83 23.67 17.74
C GLN A 27 3.06 23.38 16.44
N GLY A 28 1.74 23.42 16.52
CA GLY A 28 0.87 23.03 15.40
C GLY A 28 0.98 21.52 15.12
N THR A 29 1.36 21.17 13.89
CA THR A 29 1.53 19.77 13.43
C THR A 29 2.92 19.19 13.72
N ARG A 30 3.90 20.03 14.06
CA ARG A 30 5.29 19.65 14.33
C ARG A 30 5.65 19.77 15.81
N TYR A 31 6.79 19.22 16.18
CA TYR A 31 7.42 19.41 17.49
C TYR A 31 8.71 20.21 17.34
N VAL A 32 9.03 21.02 18.34
CA VAL A 32 10.25 21.82 18.40
C VAL A 32 10.94 21.56 19.74
N GLY A 33 12.27 21.47 19.75
CA GLY A 33 13.05 21.32 20.98
C GLY A 33 12.82 22.48 21.95
N VAL A 34 12.70 22.17 23.24
CA VAL A 34 12.54 23.18 24.31
C VAL A 34 13.87 23.89 24.56
N GLU A 35 14.96 23.13 24.62
CA GLU A 35 16.32 23.64 24.83
C GLU A 35 17.02 23.99 23.50
N HIS A 36 16.50 23.44 22.40
CA HIS A 36 17.06 23.57 21.05
C HIS A 36 15.95 23.95 20.09
N ASP A 37 15.70 25.25 19.96
CA ASP A 37 14.67 25.82 19.09
C ASP A 37 14.86 25.50 17.60
N SER A 38 16.09 25.19 17.20
CA SER A 38 16.46 24.76 15.85
C SER A 38 16.27 23.25 15.59
N LEU A 39 15.94 22.45 16.61
CA LEU A 39 15.56 21.05 16.47
C LEU A 39 14.04 20.97 16.21
N VAL A 40 13.67 20.54 15.02
CA VAL A 40 12.29 20.43 14.56
C VAL A 40 12.01 19.00 14.14
N VAL A 41 10.91 18.42 14.62
CA VAL A 41 10.46 17.08 14.31
C VAL A 41 9.09 17.15 13.64
N THR A 42 8.94 16.44 12.52
CA THR A 42 7.71 16.42 11.73
C THR A 42 7.18 14.99 11.68
N PRO A 43 6.28 14.61 12.61
CA PRO A 43 5.73 13.24 12.69
C PRO A 43 5.14 12.74 11.38
N GLN A 44 4.48 13.63 10.64
CA GLN A 44 3.74 13.28 9.41
C GLN A 44 4.68 12.76 8.31
N THR A 45 5.88 13.32 8.21
CA THR A 45 6.89 12.89 7.23
C THR A 45 7.87 11.89 7.83
N GLY A 46 7.82 11.63 9.14
CA GLY A 46 8.78 10.78 9.84
C GLY A 46 10.19 11.36 9.91
N GLN A 47 10.34 12.68 9.78
CA GLN A 47 11.65 13.35 9.67
C GLN A 47 11.95 14.30 10.83
N TYR A 48 13.23 14.50 11.09
CA TYR A 48 13.75 15.55 11.95
C TYR A 48 14.76 16.44 11.21
N PHE A 49 14.88 17.68 11.67
CA PHE A 49 15.82 18.68 11.17
C PHE A 49 16.44 19.40 12.37
N TRP A 50 17.76 19.54 12.37
CA TRP A 50 18.49 20.28 13.39
C TRP A 50 19.45 21.29 12.74
N ASN A 51 18.92 22.49 12.51
CA ASN A 51 19.60 23.48 11.65
C ASN A 51 20.94 23.96 12.24
N SER A 52 21.05 24.13 13.55
CA SER A 52 22.29 24.59 14.19
C SER A 52 23.44 23.57 14.09
N ARG A 53 23.12 22.30 13.82
CA ARG A 53 24.10 21.22 13.65
C ARG A 53 24.22 20.72 12.21
N GLY A 54 23.38 21.23 11.30
CA GLY A 54 23.31 20.76 9.92
C GLY A 54 22.85 19.30 9.78
N GLU A 55 22.12 18.78 10.77
CA GLU A 55 21.67 17.40 10.80
C GLU A 55 20.22 17.29 10.33
N TYR A 56 19.91 16.22 9.61
CA TYR A 56 18.54 15.88 9.23
C TYR A 56 18.46 14.38 8.94
N GLY A 57 17.25 13.83 8.95
CA GLY A 57 17.02 12.43 8.61
C GLY A 57 15.74 11.87 9.19
N ASP A 58 15.63 10.54 9.16
CA ASP A 58 14.51 9.79 9.72
C ASP A 58 14.86 9.12 11.06
N ALA A 59 14.03 8.16 11.48
CA ALA A 59 14.22 7.38 12.70
C ALA A 59 15.57 6.65 12.75
N PHE A 60 16.04 6.10 11.63
CA PHE A 60 17.31 5.37 11.56
C PHE A 60 18.49 6.34 11.68
N ASP A 61 18.39 7.48 10.99
CA ASP A 61 19.41 8.52 11.07
C ASP A 61 19.53 9.08 12.50
N PHE A 62 18.41 9.34 13.15
CA PHE A 62 18.40 9.82 14.53
C PHE A 62 18.96 8.76 15.51
N ALA A 63 18.53 7.50 15.37
CA ALA A 63 19.01 6.40 16.19
C ALA A 63 20.52 6.19 16.02
N GLY A 64 21.01 6.15 14.78
CA GLY A 64 22.43 6.03 14.47
C GLY A 64 23.26 7.15 15.10
N ARG A 65 22.87 8.41 14.89
CA ARG A 65 23.61 9.55 15.44
C ARG A 65 23.55 9.60 16.96
N HIS A 66 22.35 9.51 17.55
CA HIS A 66 22.15 9.96 18.92
C HIS A 66 21.85 8.87 19.94
N LEU A 67 21.43 7.67 19.50
CA LEU A 67 21.13 6.53 20.39
C LEU A 67 22.26 5.49 20.37
N LEU A 68 22.88 5.25 19.21
CA LEU A 68 24.02 4.35 19.04
C LEU A 68 25.38 5.05 19.21
N GLY A 69 25.41 6.37 19.37
CA GLY A 69 26.63 7.11 19.69
C GLY A 69 27.62 7.25 18.52
N TYR A 70 27.14 7.13 17.28
CA TYR A 70 28.00 7.45 16.13
C TYR A 70 28.22 8.95 15.96
N ASP A 71 27.29 9.79 16.43
CA ASP A 71 27.31 11.25 16.26
C ASP A 71 27.68 11.62 14.81
N ASN A 72 28.73 12.42 14.61
CA ASN A 72 29.20 12.87 13.29
C ASN A 72 29.79 11.75 12.41
N ARG A 73 30.05 10.56 12.97
CA ARG A 73 30.56 9.39 12.22
C ARG A 73 29.44 8.59 11.57
N TRP A 74 28.18 8.89 11.88
CA TRP A 74 27.04 8.19 11.29
C TRP A 74 27.04 8.31 9.77
N ASN A 75 26.96 7.17 9.10
CA ASN A 75 26.83 7.09 7.65
C ASN A 75 25.77 6.04 7.28
N ASN A 76 24.59 6.50 6.86
CA ASN A 76 23.49 5.61 6.45
C ASN A 76 23.77 4.82 5.16
N ARG A 77 24.86 5.12 4.43
CA ARG A 77 25.34 4.32 3.30
C ARG A 77 26.31 3.22 3.71
N ASP A 78 26.82 3.26 4.95
CA ASP A 78 27.63 2.18 5.50
C ASP A 78 26.70 1.05 5.94
N ALA A 79 26.86 -0.13 5.32
CA ALA A 79 25.98 -1.26 5.56
C ALA A 79 26.08 -1.79 7.01
N ALA A 80 27.25 -1.71 7.65
CA ALA A 80 27.40 -2.18 9.03
C ALA A 80 26.69 -1.24 10.00
N MET A 81 26.91 0.07 9.87
CA MET A 81 26.27 1.08 10.73
C MET A 81 24.75 1.08 10.54
N PHE A 82 24.27 1.01 9.30
CA PHE A 82 22.85 0.99 9.02
C PHE A 82 22.16 -0.26 9.59
N MET A 83 22.79 -1.44 9.46
CA MET A 83 22.27 -2.68 10.04
C MET A 83 22.24 -2.66 11.57
N GLU A 84 23.15 -1.93 12.21
CA GLU A 84 23.13 -1.76 13.67
C GLU A 84 21.95 -0.89 14.12
N ALA A 85 21.70 0.24 13.44
CA ALA A 85 20.53 1.08 13.70
C ALA A 85 19.21 0.34 13.45
N ASP A 86 19.16 -0.46 12.39
CA ASP A 86 18.03 -1.32 12.08
C ASP A 86 17.74 -2.32 13.21
N ARG A 87 18.78 -3.03 13.66
CA ARG A 87 18.68 -3.99 14.76
C ARG A 87 18.21 -3.35 16.05
N TYR A 88 18.79 -2.20 16.38
CA TYR A 88 18.43 -1.44 17.56
C TYR A 88 16.95 -1.04 17.55
N LEU A 89 16.46 -0.46 16.45
CA LEU A 89 15.08 0.01 16.34
C LEU A 89 14.07 -1.14 16.29
N ALA A 90 14.41 -2.26 15.66
CA ALA A 90 13.52 -3.41 15.66
C ALA A 90 13.44 -4.07 17.05
N GLN A 91 14.59 -4.25 17.72
CA GLN A 91 14.60 -4.76 19.10
C GLN A 91 13.78 -3.87 20.03
N ARG A 92 13.94 -2.55 19.91
CA ARG A 92 13.17 -1.55 20.64
C ARG A 92 11.66 -1.70 20.40
N ALA A 93 11.25 -1.97 19.18
CA ALA A 93 9.86 -2.19 18.81
C ALA A 93 9.33 -3.61 19.11
N GLY A 94 10.14 -4.49 19.74
CA GLY A 94 9.79 -5.89 19.95
C GLY A 94 9.66 -6.69 18.64
N ILE A 95 10.23 -6.18 17.55
CA ILE A 95 10.28 -6.84 16.24
C ILE A 95 11.49 -7.77 16.25
N VAL A 96 11.22 -9.07 16.21
CA VAL A 96 12.27 -10.09 16.11
C VAL A 96 12.89 -10.02 14.71
N ILE A 97 14.12 -9.50 14.60
CA ILE A 97 14.94 -9.65 13.39
C ILE A 97 15.59 -11.02 13.44
N GLU A 98 15.06 -11.95 12.65
CA GLU A 98 15.68 -13.25 12.45
C GLU A 98 17.02 -13.11 11.71
N MET A 99 18.12 -13.48 12.36
CA MET A 99 19.45 -13.48 11.74
C MET A 99 19.57 -14.54 10.64
N GLN A 100 19.62 -14.06 9.39
CA GLN A 100 20.36 -14.58 8.22
C GLN A 100 20.33 -16.06 7.78
N ALA A 101 19.51 -16.95 8.36
CA ALA A 101 19.19 -18.25 7.74
C ALA A 101 17.71 -18.38 7.34
N ASP A 102 16.80 -17.72 8.08
CA ASP A 102 15.34 -17.87 7.90
C ASP A 102 14.65 -16.63 7.32
N PHE A 103 15.39 -15.57 6.97
CA PHE A 103 14.82 -14.39 6.30
C PHE A 103 14.12 -14.73 4.96
N HIS A 104 14.66 -15.73 4.25
CA HIS A 104 14.06 -16.33 3.05
C HIS A 104 12.80 -17.18 3.35
N LYS A 105 12.36 -17.25 4.61
CA LYS A 105 11.17 -17.97 5.06
C LYS A 105 10.24 -17.12 5.93
N SER A 106 10.45 -15.81 6.08
CA SER A 106 9.46 -14.98 6.79
C SER A 106 8.14 -14.91 6.00
N PHE A 107 7.01 -14.83 6.70
CA PHE A 107 5.70 -14.74 6.05
C PHE A 107 5.57 -13.52 5.14
N ALA A 108 6.13 -12.38 5.54
CA ALA A 108 6.08 -11.15 4.75
C ALA A 108 6.87 -11.27 3.44
N TRP A 109 8.06 -11.89 3.49
CA TRP A 109 8.83 -12.16 2.28
C TRP A 109 8.09 -13.16 1.39
N ALA A 110 7.54 -14.23 1.96
CA ALA A 110 6.78 -15.22 1.21
C ALA A 110 5.53 -14.62 0.53
N GLU A 111 4.81 -13.71 1.19
CA GLU A 111 3.70 -12.96 0.60
C GLU A 111 4.15 -12.09 -0.58
N ARG A 112 5.29 -11.39 -0.46
CA ARG A 112 5.88 -10.62 -1.58
C ARG A 112 6.29 -11.51 -2.74
N GLN A 113 6.86 -12.68 -2.46
CA GLN A 113 7.21 -13.66 -3.50
C GLN A 113 5.98 -14.25 -4.16
N LEU A 114 4.90 -14.52 -3.43
CA LEU A 114 3.63 -14.96 -4.01
C LEU A 114 3.08 -13.92 -4.99
N VAL A 115 3.08 -12.64 -4.60
CA VAL A 115 2.67 -11.51 -5.45
C VAL A 115 3.52 -11.45 -6.72
N GLN A 116 4.83 -11.57 -6.59
CA GLN A 116 5.75 -11.59 -7.71
C GLN A 116 5.49 -12.78 -8.66
N ARG A 117 5.33 -13.99 -8.13
CA ARG A 117 5.08 -15.20 -8.93
C ARG A 117 3.74 -15.16 -9.65
N LEU A 118 2.70 -14.56 -9.03
CA LEU A 118 1.43 -14.29 -9.70
C LEU A 118 1.62 -13.32 -10.87
N HIS A 119 2.43 -12.27 -10.70
CA HIS A 119 2.74 -11.32 -11.77
C HIS A 119 3.55 -11.96 -12.89
N GLU A 120 4.57 -12.75 -12.57
CA GLU A 120 5.35 -13.52 -13.54
C GLU A 120 4.47 -14.51 -14.31
N ALA A 121 3.52 -15.17 -13.64
CA ALA A 121 2.55 -16.04 -14.29
C ALA A 121 1.67 -15.28 -15.29
N LEU A 122 1.34 -14.01 -15.03
CA LEU A 122 0.62 -13.16 -15.99
C LEU A 122 1.49 -12.87 -17.21
N LEU A 123 2.73 -12.44 -17.00
CA LEU A 123 3.66 -12.09 -18.09
C LEU A 123 3.99 -13.30 -18.97
N ASN A 124 4.11 -14.49 -18.37
CA ASN A 124 4.45 -15.74 -19.05
C ASN A 124 3.24 -16.44 -19.66
N THR A 125 2.02 -15.90 -19.51
CA THR A 125 0.80 -16.46 -20.13
C THR A 125 0.31 -15.53 -21.24
N PRO A 126 0.56 -15.85 -22.54
CA PRO A 126 0.23 -14.96 -23.65
C PRO A 126 -1.23 -14.49 -23.67
N ALA A 127 -2.19 -15.39 -23.42
CA ALA A 127 -3.61 -15.05 -23.39
C ALA A 127 -3.97 -14.05 -22.26
N ALA A 128 -3.33 -14.16 -21.09
CA ALA A 128 -3.54 -13.24 -19.99
C ALA A 128 -2.92 -11.87 -20.28
N LEU A 129 -1.70 -11.86 -20.82
CA LEU A 129 -1.01 -10.64 -21.23
C LEU A 129 -1.78 -9.89 -22.32
N GLU A 130 -2.26 -10.60 -23.35
CA GLU A 130 -3.11 -10.04 -24.40
C GLU A 130 -4.43 -9.49 -23.85
N TYR A 131 -5.05 -10.19 -22.89
CA TYR A 131 -6.25 -9.70 -22.23
C TYR A 131 -6.02 -8.33 -21.55
N VAL A 132 -4.95 -8.17 -20.77
CA VAL A 132 -4.71 -6.92 -20.04
C VAL A 132 -4.19 -5.78 -20.94
N THR A 133 -3.43 -6.11 -21.99
CA THR A 133 -2.82 -5.08 -22.85
C THR A 133 -3.69 -4.70 -24.04
N LYS A 134 -4.33 -5.66 -24.72
CA LYS A 134 -5.12 -5.40 -25.92
C LYS A 134 -6.62 -5.29 -25.64
N ILE A 135 -7.17 -6.18 -24.82
CA ILE A 135 -8.62 -6.18 -24.54
C ILE A 135 -8.97 -5.09 -23.51
N ARG A 136 -8.20 -4.99 -22.43
CA ARG A 136 -8.37 -3.93 -21.42
C ARG A 136 -7.67 -2.63 -21.79
N GLY A 137 -6.66 -2.68 -22.65
CA GLY A 137 -5.96 -1.50 -23.14
C GLY A 137 -4.92 -0.90 -22.17
N TRP A 138 -4.54 -1.62 -21.11
CA TRP A 138 -3.60 -1.09 -20.12
C TRP A 138 -2.16 -1.19 -20.62
N GLN A 139 -1.37 -0.16 -20.31
CA GLN A 139 0.04 -0.11 -20.65
C GLN A 139 0.83 -1.11 -19.81
N PRO A 140 1.91 -1.72 -20.34
CA PRO A 140 2.75 -2.64 -19.57
C PRO A 140 3.27 -2.05 -18.25
N ALA A 141 3.58 -0.75 -18.24
CA ALA A 141 3.98 -0.02 -17.03
C ALA A 141 2.88 -0.03 -15.97
N THR A 142 1.62 0.17 -16.37
CA THR A 142 0.45 0.14 -15.47
C THR A 142 0.19 -1.27 -14.95
N VAL A 143 0.28 -2.30 -15.82
CA VAL A 143 0.15 -3.71 -15.42
C VAL A 143 1.18 -4.07 -14.34
N LYS A 144 2.43 -3.61 -14.51
CA LYS A 144 3.52 -3.77 -13.55
C LYS A 144 3.28 -2.98 -12.26
N ALA A 145 2.91 -1.70 -12.35
CA ALA A 145 2.68 -0.83 -11.20
C ALA A 145 1.51 -1.31 -10.33
N ALA A 146 0.42 -1.76 -10.97
CA ALA A 146 -0.73 -2.37 -10.31
C ALA A 146 -0.46 -3.81 -9.80
N ARG A 147 0.71 -4.38 -10.10
CA ARG A 147 1.12 -5.74 -9.72
C ARG A 147 0.06 -6.78 -10.12
N LEU A 148 -0.53 -6.64 -11.30
CA LEU A 148 -1.55 -7.57 -11.77
C LEU A 148 -0.99 -8.98 -11.86
N GLY A 149 -1.75 -9.96 -11.34
CA GLY A 149 -1.36 -11.36 -11.35
C GLY A 149 -2.22 -12.21 -12.26
N PHE A 150 -1.83 -13.46 -12.47
CA PHE A 150 -2.66 -14.45 -13.14
C PHE A 150 -2.68 -15.74 -12.34
N MET A 151 -3.83 -16.42 -12.30
CA MET A 151 -3.98 -17.71 -11.66
C MET A 151 -3.78 -18.84 -12.69
N PRO A 152 -2.58 -19.46 -12.77
CA PRO A 152 -2.32 -20.59 -13.65
C PRO A 152 -3.14 -21.83 -13.28
N GLN A 153 -3.19 -22.77 -14.23
CA GLN A 153 -3.73 -24.11 -14.01
C GLN A 153 -2.89 -24.88 -12.98
N ASP A 154 -1.57 -24.93 -13.19
CA ASP A 154 -0.65 -25.48 -12.20
C ASP A 154 -0.25 -24.41 -11.20
N LYS A 155 -0.71 -24.57 -9.96
CA LYS A 155 -0.47 -23.63 -8.86
C LYS A 155 0.74 -23.99 -8.00
N ARG A 156 1.35 -25.17 -8.20
CA ARG A 156 2.52 -25.61 -7.42
C ARG A 156 3.67 -24.61 -7.52
N PRO A 157 4.00 -24.03 -8.70
CA PRO A 157 5.06 -23.03 -8.81
C PRO A 157 4.78 -21.77 -7.99
N LEU A 158 3.51 -21.40 -7.76
CA LEU A 158 3.18 -20.23 -6.92
C LEU A 158 3.54 -20.45 -5.45
N LEU A 159 3.51 -21.70 -4.98
CA LEU A 159 3.64 -22.05 -3.56
C LEU A 159 4.99 -22.71 -3.21
N ALA A 160 5.72 -23.19 -4.21
CA ALA A 160 6.95 -23.94 -4.05
C ALA A 160 7.96 -23.17 -3.19
N ASP A 161 8.46 -23.82 -2.15
CA ASP A 161 9.52 -23.29 -1.27
C ASP A 161 9.17 -21.97 -0.55
N LEU A 162 7.89 -21.58 -0.55
CA LEU A 162 7.43 -20.42 0.21
C LEU A 162 6.89 -20.88 1.55
N ASN A 163 7.39 -20.30 2.63
CA ASN A 163 6.77 -20.39 3.93
C ASN A 163 5.61 -19.39 4.00
N LEU A 164 4.45 -19.74 3.42
CA LEU A 164 3.25 -18.92 3.45
C LEU A 164 2.36 -19.29 4.64
N PRO A 165 1.68 -18.31 5.27
CA PRO A 165 0.56 -18.59 6.16
C PRO A 165 -0.48 -19.50 5.51
N ASP A 166 -1.07 -20.41 6.27
CA ASP A 166 -2.02 -21.41 5.74
C ASP A 166 -3.21 -20.79 5.01
N LYS A 167 -3.68 -19.62 5.47
CA LYS A 167 -4.74 -18.85 4.79
C LYS A 167 -4.42 -18.60 3.31
N TRP A 168 -3.17 -18.28 2.98
CA TRP A 168 -2.77 -18.01 1.59
C TRP A 168 -2.68 -19.31 0.78
N ARG A 169 -2.19 -20.39 1.37
CA ARG A 169 -2.19 -21.72 0.71
C ARG A 169 -3.62 -22.15 0.38
N MET A 170 -4.56 -21.98 1.32
CA MET A 170 -5.98 -22.29 1.11
C MET A 170 -6.63 -21.40 0.05
N VAL A 171 -6.36 -20.09 0.08
CA VAL A 171 -6.86 -19.14 -0.93
C VAL A 171 -6.39 -19.55 -2.33
N ILE A 172 -5.08 -19.76 -2.51
CA ILE A 172 -4.52 -20.15 -3.80
C ILE A 172 -5.09 -21.50 -4.26
N SER A 173 -5.20 -22.48 -3.37
CA SER A 173 -5.80 -23.79 -3.69
C SER A 173 -7.23 -23.66 -4.22
N LYS A 174 -8.08 -22.83 -3.59
CA LYS A 174 -9.49 -22.62 -3.99
C LYS A 174 -9.67 -21.66 -5.18
N PHE A 175 -8.71 -20.78 -5.46
CA PHE A 175 -8.85 -19.76 -6.50
C PHE A 175 -8.98 -20.38 -7.90
N PRO A 176 -10.04 -20.11 -8.69
CA PRO A 176 -10.16 -20.70 -10.02
C PRO A 176 -8.99 -20.31 -10.95
N SER A 177 -8.47 -21.28 -11.70
CA SER A 177 -7.49 -21.03 -12.76
C SER A 177 -8.08 -20.17 -13.89
N GLY A 178 -7.23 -19.54 -14.70
CA GLY A 178 -7.69 -18.75 -15.86
C GLY A 178 -8.27 -17.39 -15.47
N MET A 179 -7.92 -16.91 -14.26
CA MET A 179 -8.37 -15.63 -13.73
C MET A 179 -7.22 -14.62 -13.73
N LEU A 180 -7.49 -13.41 -14.23
CA LEU A 180 -6.73 -12.21 -13.88
C LEU A 180 -6.92 -11.96 -12.38
N VAL A 181 -5.82 -11.74 -11.65
CA VAL A 181 -5.81 -11.56 -10.20
C VAL A 181 -5.54 -10.10 -9.87
N TYR A 182 -6.46 -9.47 -9.14
CA TYR A 182 -6.27 -8.18 -8.51
C TYR A 182 -5.71 -8.38 -7.11
N ILE A 183 -4.59 -7.72 -6.83
CA ILE A 183 -3.86 -7.82 -5.57
C ILE A 183 -4.23 -6.61 -4.71
N HIS A 184 -4.87 -6.86 -3.57
CA HIS A 184 -5.23 -5.82 -2.63
C HIS A 184 -4.16 -5.74 -1.55
N LEU A 185 -3.56 -4.56 -1.41
CA LEU A 185 -2.55 -4.29 -0.40
C LEU A 185 -3.13 -3.35 0.67
N GLU A 186 -2.80 -3.63 1.93
CA GLU A 186 -3.11 -2.79 3.07
C GLU A 186 -1.79 -2.51 3.79
N GLN A 187 -1.39 -1.24 3.86
CA GLN A 187 -0.09 -0.83 4.41
C GLN A 187 1.10 -1.63 3.81
N GLY A 188 1.04 -1.90 2.51
CA GLY A 188 2.08 -2.64 1.79
C GLY A 188 2.08 -4.17 2.00
N ARG A 189 1.17 -4.71 2.83
CA ARG A 189 1.01 -6.15 3.08
C ARG A 189 -0.10 -6.73 2.21
N LEU A 190 0.05 -7.99 1.82
CA LEU A 190 -0.99 -8.69 1.08
C LEU A 190 -2.22 -8.87 1.98
N ALA A 191 -3.34 -8.26 1.59
CA ALA A 191 -4.56 -8.26 2.42
C ALA A 191 -5.67 -9.11 1.79
N TYR A 192 -5.80 -9.08 0.47
CA TYR A 192 -6.87 -9.79 -0.23
C TYR A 192 -6.51 -10.09 -1.69
N LEU A 193 -7.14 -11.12 -2.26
CA LEU A 193 -7.09 -11.44 -3.68
C LEU A 193 -8.50 -11.54 -4.25
N SER A 194 -8.73 -10.90 -5.39
CA SER A 194 -9.95 -11.04 -6.18
C SER A 194 -9.61 -11.35 -7.64
N GLY A 195 -10.56 -11.92 -8.37
CA GLY A 195 -10.32 -12.51 -9.69
C GLY A 195 -11.36 -12.10 -10.73
N ARG A 196 -10.91 -12.01 -11.98
CA ARG A 196 -11.77 -11.86 -13.17
C ARG A 196 -11.35 -12.87 -14.23
N SER A 197 -12.30 -13.65 -14.72
CA SER A 197 -12.03 -14.58 -15.81
C SER A 197 -11.60 -13.83 -17.07
N ILE A 198 -10.56 -14.32 -17.76
CA ILE A 198 -10.11 -13.76 -19.04
C ILE A 198 -10.91 -14.31 -20.24
N THR A 199 -11.63 -15.43 -20.05
CA THR A 199 -12.46 -16.07 -21.09
C THR A 199 -13.95 -15.79 -20.94
N GLY A 200 -14.39 -15.23 -19.80
CA GLY A 200 -15.79 -14.95 -19.53
C GLY A 200 -16.01 -13.72 -18.65
N LYS A 201 -17.25 -13.57 -18.15
CA LYS A 201 -17.63 -12.43 -17.28
C LYS A 201 -17.62 -12.78 -15.78
N GLN A 202 -17.13 -13.97 -15.43
CA GLN A 202 -17.13 -14.46 -14.05
C GLN A 202 -16.12 -13.68 -13.20
N HIS A 203 -16.53 -13.37 -11.98
CA HIS A 203 -15.69 -12.78 -10.95
C HIS A 203 -15.51 -13.77 -9.81
N TYR A 204 -14.37 -13.68 -9.12
CA TYR A 204 -14.08 -14.46 -7.94
C TYR A 204 -13.66 -13.54 -6.80
N ASN A 205 -14.13 -13.85 -5.60
CA ASN A 205 -13.68 -13.22 -4.36
C ASN A 205 -13.22 -14.32 -3.42
N SER A 206 -12.15 -14.07 -2.68
CA SER A 206 -11.65 -15.04 -1.71
C SER A 206 -12.71 -15.34 -0.63
N PRO A 207 -12.86 -16.60 -0.18
CA PRO A 207 -13.90 -16.98 0.78
C PRO A 207 -13.79 -16.20 2.09
N ARG A 208 -14.95 -15.79 2.61
CA ARG A 208 -15.05 -14.97 3.84
C ARG A 208 -14.48 -15.70 5.05
N GLU A 209 -14.61 -17.02 5.06
CA GLU A 209 -14.14 -17.89 6.14
C GLU A 209 -12.61 -17.95 6.21
N ILE A 210 -11.90 -17.50 5.17
CA ILE A 210 -10.44 -17.55 5.09
C ILE A 210 -9.80 -16.16 5.26
N LEU A 211 -10.31 -15.14 4.56
CA LEU A 211 -9.73 -13.79 4.57
C LEU A 211 -10.63 -12.72 5.21
N GLY A 212 -11.80 -13.10 5.71
CA GLY A 212 -12.78 -12.17 6.25
C GLY A 212 -13.53 -11.41 5.15
N GLU A 213 -14.01 -10.21 5.49
CA GLU A 213 -14.73 -9.35 4.55
C GLU A 213 -13.90 -9.00 3.31
N ARG A 214 -14.61 -8.69 2.22
CA ARG A 214 -14.00 -8.08 1.04
C ARG A 214 -13.24 -6.82 1.44
N ARG A 215 -12.12 -6.58 0.76
CA ARG A 215 -11.28 -5.39 0.96
C ARG A 215 -11.42 -4.43 -0.21
N PRO A 216 -11.38 -3.10 0.04
CA PRO A 216 -11.30 -2.13 -1.04
C PRO A 216 -10.03 -2.38 -1.86
N TYR A 217 -10.04 -1.93 -3.11
CA TYR A 217 -8.87 -1.98 -3.97
C TYR A 217 -8.33 -0.57 -4.20
N TYR A 218 -7.09 -0.35 -3.82
CA TYR A 218 -6.38 0.90 -4.01
C TYR A 218 -5.51 0.76 -5.25
N ASN A 219 -5.61 1.70 -6.19
CA ASN A 219 -4.63 1.73 -7.28
C ASN A 219 -3.26 2.18 -6.77
N HIS A 220 -2.22 2.00 -7.60
CA HIS A 220 -0.84 2.27 -7.18
C HIS A 220 -0.51 3.75 -6.92
N LEU A 221 -1.42 4.66 -7.27
CA LEU A 221 -1.30 6.10 -7.03
C LEU A 221 -2.03 6.54 -5.75
N TYR A 222 -2.81 5.66 -5.15
CA TYR A 222 -3.52 5.98 -3.92
C TYR A 222 -2.54 6.27 -2.77
N SER A 223 -2.82 7.35 -2.07
CA SER A 223 -2.22 7.70 -0.78
C SER A 223 -3.32 8.23 0.13
N ALA A 224 -3.21 8.00 1.44
CA ALA A 224 -4.12 8.56 2.43
C ALA A 224 -4.04 10.10 2.47
N ASP A 225 -2.96 10.68 1.97
CA ASP A 225 -2.74 12.13 1.91
C ASP A 225 -3.16 12.74 0.57
N ALA A 226 -3.72 11.94 -0.35
CA ALA A 226 -4.13 12.47 -1.65
C ALA A 226 -5.20 13.56 -1.48
N GLU A 227 -5.00 14.72 -2.11
CA GLU A 227 -5.99 15.80 -2.03
C GLU A 227 -7.31 15.44 -2.70
N GLN A 228 -7.27 14.53 -3.68
CA GLN A 228 -8.44 14.04 -4.41
C GLN A 228 -8.26 12.56 -4.75
N ILE A 229 -9.32 11.78 -4.56
CA ILE A 229 -9.39 10.36 -4.94
C ILE A 229 -10.67 10.10 -5.74
N ALA A 230 -10.57 9.25 -6.76
CA ALA A 230 -11.72 8.74 -7.48
C ALA A 230 -12.29 7.51 -6.78
N LEU A 231 -13.55 7.57 -6.35
CA LEU A 231 -14.28 6.42 -5.83
C LEU A 231 -14.98 5.68 -6.97
N VAL A 232 -14.67 4.41 -7.16
CA VAL A 232 -15.18 3.60 -8.27
C VAL A 232 -15.77 2.26 -7.80
N GLU A 233 -16.52 1.59 -8.68
CA GLU A 233 -17.20 0.34 -8.33
C GLU A 233 -16.25 -0.86 -8.34
N GLY A 234 -15.40 -0.96 -9.36
CA GLY A 234 -14.56 -2.13 -9.61
C GLY A 234 -13.07 -1.85 -9.68
N GLN A 235 -12.27 -2.87 -9.38
CA GLN A 235 -10.80 -2.84 -9.42
C GLN A 235 -10.29 -2.41 -10.80
N ALA A 236 -10.97 -2.90 -11.84
CA ALA A 236 -10.61 -2.63 -13.22
C ALA A 236 -10.80 -1.14 -13.59
N ASP A 237 -11.78 -0.45 -13.01
CA ASP A 237 -11.94 0.99 -13.18
C ASP A 237 -10.80 1.73 -12.47
N ALA A 238 -10.46 1.34 -11.23
CA ALA A 238 -9.38 1.97 -10.47
C ALA A 238 -8.02 1.86 -11.16
N ILE A 239 -7.75 0.74 -11.83
CA ILE A 239 -6.54 0.56 -12.66
C ILE A 239 -6.59 1.49 -13.87
N THR A 240 -7.72 1.60 -14.57
CA THR A 240 -7.85 2.54 -15.69
C THR A 240 -7.63 3.99 -15.25
N PHE A 241 -8.11 4.42 -14.08
CA PHE A 241 -7.82 5.75 -13.55
C PHE A 241 -6.32 6.00 -13.34
N SER A 242 -5.55 4.94 -13.06
CA SER A 242 -4.10 5.08 -12.91
C SER A 242 -3.37 5.38 -14.22
N GLU A 243 -3.92 4.98 -15.39
CA GLU A 243 -3.43 5.40 -16.71
C GLU A 243 -3.51 6.93 -16.90
N TRP A 244 -4.43 7.58 -16.18
CA TRP A 244 -4.65 9.02 -16.23
C TRP A 244 -3.96 9.77 -15.08
N GLY A 245 -3.11 9.09 -14.30
CA GLY A 245 -2.44 9.71 -13.16
C GLY A 245 -3.38 10.04 -11.99
N VAL A 246 -4.55 9.41 -11.92
CA VAL A 246 -5.56 9.71 -10.90
C VAL A 246 -5.55 8.65 -9.79
N PRO A 247 -5.31 9.04 -8.51
CA PRO A 247 -5.51 8.16 -7.36
C PRO A 247 -6.95 7.65 -7.28
N ALA A 248 -7.15 6.34 -7.13
CA ALA A 248 -8.48 5.75 -7.12
C ALA A 248 -8.62 4.60 -6.11
N LEU A 249 -9.82 4.52 -5.54
CA LEU A 249 -10.27 3.49 -4.61
C LEU A 249 -11.51 2.80 -5.19
N ALA A 250 -11.46 1.49 -5.37
CA ALA A 250 -12.62 0.69 -5.74
C ALA A 250 -13.26 0.04 -4.51
N ILE A 251 -14.58 0.16 -4.41
CA ILE A 251 -15.38 -0.46 -3.36
C ILE A 251 -15.49 -1.98 -3.58
N ALA A 252 -15.27 -2.47 -4.81
CA ALA A 252 -15.16 -3.90 -5.14
C ALA A 252 -16.40 -4.73 -4.72
N GLY A 253 -17.59 -4.16 -4.88
CA GLY A 253 -18.85 -4.80 -4.51
C GLY A 253 -19.04 -4.98 -3.00
N MET A 254 -18.31 -4.23 -2.17
CA MET A 254 -18.65 -4.03 -0.77
C MET A 254 -19.86 -3.10 -0.66
N HIS A 255 -20.71 -3.33 0.35
CA HIS A 255 -21.50 -2.21 0.86
C HIS A 255 -20.53 -1.25 1.54
N ILE A 256 -20.66 0.04 1.26
CA ILE A 256 -19.90 1.07 1.96
C ILE A 256 -20.19 0.91 3.46
N SER A 257 -19.24 0.37 4.22
CA SER A 257 -19.37 0.17 5.66
C SER A 257 -19.13 1.50 6.39
N ASP A 258 -19.64 1.60 7.63
CA ASP A 258 -19.41 2.78 8.47
C ASP A 258 -17.91 3.01 8.75
N ASP A 259 -17.09 1.95 8.78
CA ASP A 259 -15.64 2.05 8.96
C ASP A 259 -14.94 2.60 7.71
N LEU A 260 -15.29 2.12 6.51
CA LEU A 260 -14.75 2.66 5.25
C LEU A 260 -15.23 4.10 5.05
N LEU A 261 -16.47 4.43 5.43
CA LEU A 261 -16.94 5.81 5.50
C LEU A 261 -16.17 6.62 6.52
N GLY A 262 -15.85 6.06 7.68
CA GLY A 262 -15.06 6.71 8.72
C GLY A 262 -13.67 7.08 8.20
N GLN A 263 -12.99 6.14 7.53
CA GLN A 263 -11.70 6.37 6.89
C GLN A 263 -11.81 7.40 5.76
N LEU A 264 -12.81 7.28 4.88
CA LEU A 264 -13.05 8.25 3.81
C LEU A 264 -13.40 9.65 4.35
N ARG A 265 -14.13 9.76 5.46
CA ARG A 265 -14.48 11.03 6.12
C ARG A 265 -13.27 11.71 6.74
N GLN A 266 -12.27 10.94 7.16
CA GLN A 266 -11.01 11.45 7.70
C GLN A 266 -10.00 11.82 6.60
N HIS A 267 -10.26 11.42 5.36
CA HIS A 267 -9.39 11.71 4.23
C HIS A 267 -9.38 13.22 3.91
N PRO A 268 -8.23 13.86 3.63
CA PRO A 268 -8.16 15.29 3.34
C PRO A 268 -9.04 15.73 2.16
N ALA A 269 -9.22 14.84 1.19
CA ALA A 269 -10.12 15.00 0.05
C ALA A 269 -11.62 15.12 0.40
N TYR A 270 -12.01 14.74 1.62
CA TYR A 270 -13.40 14.79 2.06
C TYR A 270 -13.81 16.22 2.42
N SER A 271 -14.38 16.93 1.45
CA SER A 271 -15.07 18.19 1.71
C SER A 271 -16.56 17.92 1.94
N SER A 272 -17.02 18.02 3.20
CA SER A 272 -18.44 18.03 3.51
C SER A 272 -19.07 19.37 3.08
N ARG A 273 -19.31 19.55 1.79
CA ARG A 273 -20.25 20.59 1.34
C ARG A 273 -21.65 20.01 1.40
N SER A 274 -22.32 20.23 2.53
CA SER A 274 -23.76 19.99 2.67
C SER A 274 -24.52 20.98 1.80
N THR A 275 -24.97 20.55 0.62
CA THR A 275 -26.13 21.16 -0.02
C THR A 275 -27.28 20.18 0.10
N THR A 276 -28.19 20.53 1.01
CA THR A 276 -29.47 19.89 1.26
C THR A 276 -30.23 19.75 -0.05
N ARG A 277 -30.23 18.56 -0.65
CA ARG A 277 -31.31 17.97 -1.45
C ARG A 277 -30.92 16.56 -1.86
N GLN A 278 -31.76 15.60 -1.49
CA GLN A 278 -31.78 14.26 -2.08
C GLN A 278 -31.64 14.37 -3.61
N LYS A 279 -30.65 13.68 -4.18
CA LYS A 279 -30.70 12.90 -5.45
C LYS A 279 -29.30 12.70 -6.03
N GLN A 280 -29.07 11.47 -6.49
CA GLN A 280 -28.14 11.05 -7.55
C GLN A 280 -26.64 11.34 -7.36
N TRP A 281 -25.87 10.26 -7.28
CA TRP A 281 -24.43 10.25 -7.49
C TRP A 281 -24.13 10.59 -8.95
N THR A 282 -23.90 11.87 -9.25
CA THR A 282 -23.35 12.29 -10.55
C THR A 282 -21.83 12.26 -10.52
N ARG A 283 -21.24 11.31 -11.27
CA ARG A 283 -19.81 11.25 -11.61
C ARG A 283 -19.36 12.59 -12.18
N THR A 284 -18.51 13.31 -11.45
CA THR A 284 -17.78 14.46 -11.97
C THR A 284 -16.30 14.20 -11.75
N VAL A 285 -15.60 13.78 -12.80
CA VAL A 285 -14.13 13.75 -12.84
C VAL A 285 -13.69 15.04 -13.50
N ARG A 286 -13.00 15.92 -12.79
CA ARG A 286 -12.20 16.99 -13.42
C ARG A 286 -10.83 16.42 -13.70
N LEU A 287 -10.49 16.28 -14.99
CA LEU A 287 -9.14 15.95 -15.41
C LEU A 287 -8.24 17.19 -15.30
N PRO A 288 -6.92 17.02 -15.06
CA PRO A 288 -5.96 18.12 -15.19
C PRO A 288 -6.03 18.66 -16.62
N GLY A 289 -6.32 19.95 -16.79
CA GLY A 289 -6.49 20.59 -18.11
C GLY A 289 -7.91 21.07 -18.46
N GLY A 290 -8.87 20.96 -17.54
CA GLY A 290 -10.16 21.68 -17.66
C GLY A 290 -11.17 21.11 -18.66
N LEU A 291 -10.88 19.99 -19.32
CA LEU A 291 -11.85 19.29 -20.16
C LEU A 291 -12.79 18.43 -19.31
N VAL A 292 -14.07 18.81 -19.32
CA VAL A 292 -15.18 18.01 -18.78
C VAL A 292 -15.64 17.06 -19.88
N GLN A 293 -15.44 15.75 -19.70
CA GLN A 293 -16.08 14.74 -20.54
C GLN A 293 -17.27 14.12 -19.81
N HIS A 294 -18.44 14.22 -20.43
CA HIS A 294 -19.64 13.50 -19.99
C HIS A 294 -19.64 12.10 -20.59
N HIS A 295 -19.60 11.07 -19.77
CA HIS A 295 -19.91 9.70 -20.18
C HIS A 295 -21.15 9.22 -19.44
N SER A 296 -22.24 9.05 -20.17
CA SER A 296 -23.45 8.41 -19.65
C SER A 296 -23.28 6.89 -19.73
N CYS A 297 -23.11 6.23 -18.59
CA CYS A 297 -23.37 4.79 -18.49
C CYS A 297 -24.81 4.62 -18.00
N ARG A 298 -25.71 4.17 -18.88
CA ARG A 298 -27.09 3.85 -18.49
C ARG A 298 -27.07 2.57 -17.66
N VAL A 299 -27.35 2.67 -16.37
CA VAL A 299 -27.74 1.54 -15.54
C VAL A 299 -29.19 1.22 -15.89
N CYS A 300 -29.44 0.05 -16.48
CA CYS A 300 -30.80 -0.50 -16.58
C CYS A 300 -31.31 -0.85 -15.17
N PRO A 301 -32.54 -0.45 -14.80
CA PRO A 301 -33.15 -0.95 -13.58
C PRO A 301 -33.58 -2.41 -13.79
N MET A 302 -33.11 -3.33 -12.95
CA MET A 302 -33.74 -4.65 -12.84
C MET A 302 -35.00 -4.50 -11.98
N VAL A 303 -36.14 -4.82 -12.59
CA VAL A 303 -37.28 -5.50 -11.94
C VAL A 303 -37.02 -6.99 -12.09
#